data_AF-A0A3G2C839-F1
#
_entry.id   AF-A0A3G2C839-F1
#
_cell.length_a   1.000
_cell.length_b   1.000
_cell.length_c   1.000
_cell.angle_alpha   90.00
_cell.angle_beta   90.00
_cell.angle_gamma   90.00
#
_symmetry.space_group_name_H-M   'P 1'
#
loop_
_entity.id
_entity.type
_entity.pdbx_description
1 polymer ?
#
loop_
_entity_poly.entity_id
_entity_poly.type
_entity_poly.pdbx_seq_one_letter_code
_entity_poly.pdbx_strand_id
1 'polypeptide(L)' 'MEQCAIFDVDGTVLDSMALWTDLDSSYLRSLGVEPPKTLSSVLKTMSLQQCAEYFRREFGLTYT' A
#
# COMPACT_ATOMS: atom_id res chain seq x y z
N MET A 1 7.38 -0.60 40.61
CA MET A 1 6.31 -0.54 39.59
C MET A 1 6.97 -0.46 38.25
N GLU A 2 6.73 -1.42 37.37
CA GLU A 2 7.29 -1.42 36.02
C GLU A 2 6.32 -0.69 35.08
N GLN A 3 6.87 0.15 34.20
CA GLN A 3 6.11 0.88 33.19
C GLN A 3 6.36 0.23 31.82
N CYS A 4 5.28 0.06 31.06
CA CYS A 4 5.33 -0.51 29.72
C CYS A 4 4.56 0.39 28.75
N ALA A 5 5.01 0.41 27.49
CA ALA A 5 4.39 1.14 26.40
C ALA A 5 4.31 0.23 25.16
N ILE A 6 3.26 0.41 24.36
CA ILE A 6 3.06 -0.28 23.08
C ILE A 6 3.12 0.78 21.99
N PHE A 7 3.88 0.48 20.94
CA PHE A 7 4.05 1.34 19.78
C PHE A 7 3.61 0.61 18.52
N ASP A 8 3.03 1.37 17.61
CA ASP A 8 2.95 0.98 16.21
C ASP A 8 4.35 0.97 15.59
N VAL A 9 4.53 0.24 14.50
CA VAL A 9 5.85 0.10 13.84
C VAL A 9 6.02 1.16 12.77
N ASP A 10 5.11 1.19 11.78
CA ASP A 10 5.22 2.03 10.59
C ASP A 10 4.91 3.49 10.90
N GLY A 11 5.81 4.39 10.49
CA GLY A 11 5.67 5.83 10.76
C GLY A 11 5.75 6.22 12.24
N THR A 12 5.98 5.26 13.15
CA THR A 12 6.11 5.48 14.60
C THR A 12 7.49 5.08 15.10
N VAL A 13 7.85 3.81 14.98
CA VAL A 13 9.22 3.33 15.29
C VAL A 13 10.13 3.48 14.09
N LEU A 14 9.59 3.22 12.88
CA LEU A 14 10.30 3.34 11.61
C LEU A 14 9.84 4.58 10.85
N ASP A 15 10.78 5.31 10.26
CA ASP A 15 10.48 6.39 9.29
C ASP A 15 10.16 5.79 7.91
N SER A 16 9.05 5.06 7.82
CA SER A 16 8.65 4.30 6.62
C SER A 16 7.59 5.01 5.77
N MET A 17 7.03 6.15 6.20
CA MET A 17 5.92 6.82 5.51
C MET A 17 6.24 7.26 4.08
N ALA A 18 7.50 7.57 3.79
CA ALA A 18 7.94 7.88 2.43
C ALA A 18 7.76 6.69 1.47
N LEU A 19 7.99 5.46 1.94
CA LEU A 19 7.84 4.25 1.12
C LEU A 19 6.38 4.03 0.71
N TRP A 20 5.44 4.33 1.61
CA TRP A 20 4.02 4.17 1.37
C TRP A 20 3.45 5.13 0.33
N THR A 21 4.14 6.23 0.04
CA THR A 21 3.64 7.28 -0.88
C THR A 21 3.51 6.77 -2.32
N ASP A 22 4.44 5.94 -2.78
CA ASP A 22 4.51 5.47 -4.18
C ASP A 22 4.48 3.94 -4.32
N LEU A 23 4.20 3.20 -3.24
CA LEU A 23 4.28 1.75 -3.20
C LEU A 23 3.35 1.09 -4.22
N ASP A 24 2.11 1.57 -4.31
CA ASP A 24 1.08 1.09 -5.23
C ASP A 24 1.52 1.18 -6.70
N SER A 25 2.01 2.36 -7.08
CA SER A 25 2.44 2.70 -8.43
C SER A 25 3.73 1.98 -8.79
N SER A 26 4.66 1.87 -7.83
CA SER A 26 5.92 1.16 -8.01
C SER A 26 5.71 -0.34 -8.15
N TYR A 27 4.76 -0.91 -7.42
CA TYR A 27 4.36 -2.31 -7.56
C TYR A 27 3.84 -2.60 -8.98
N LEU A 28 2.89 -1.81 -9.48
CA LEU A 28 2.38 -2.00 -10.84
C LEU A 28 3.49 -1.85 -11.90
N ARG A 29 4.36 -0.83 -11.77
CA ARG A 29 5.50 -0.65 -12.67
C ARG A 29 6.46 -1.83 -12.66
N SER A 30 6.69 -2.45 -11.49
CA SER A 30 7.54 -3.65 -11.38
C SER A 30 6.97 -4.84 -12.16
N LEU A 31 5.66 -4.85 -12.40
CA LEU A 31 4.95 -5.86 -13.20
C LEU A 31 4.78 -5.44 -14.67
N GLY A 32 5.37 -4.32 -15.09
CA GLY A 32 5.25 -3.78 -16.44
C GLY A 32 3.91 -3.10 -16.73
N VAL A 33 3.12 -2.78 -15.69
CA VAL A 33 1.83 -2.10 -15.79
C VAL A 33 2.01 -0.62 -15.46
N GLU A 34 1.61 0.27 -16.37
CA GLU A 34 1.66 1.71 -16.12
C GLU A 34 0.47 2.13 -15.24
N PRO A 35 0.71 2.66 -14.02
CA PRO A 35 -0.36 3.02 -13.09
C PRO A 35 -1.11 4.29 -13.56
N PRO A 36 -2.45 4.35 -13.39
CA PRO A 36 -3.18 5.59 -13.61
C PRO A 36 -2.81 6.64 -12.56
N LYS A 37 -2.78 7.93 -12.95
CA LYS A 37 -2.46 9.05 -12.04
C LYS A 37 -3.39 9.15 -10.83
N THR A 38 -4.57 8.55 -10.90
CA THR A 38 -5.59 8.56 -9.84
C THR A 38 -5.48 7.37 -8.88
N LEU A 39 -4.54 6.44 -9.11
CA LEU A 39 -4.43 5.17 -8.37
C LEU A 39 -4.41 5.39 -6.86
N SER A 40 -3.45 6.17 -6.35
CA SER A 40 -3.28 6.37 -4.91
C SER A 40 -4.50 7.03 -4.27
N SER A 41 -5.20 7.92 -4.99
CA SER A 41 -6.44 8.53 -4.49
C SER A 41 -7.58 7.52 -4.36
N VAL A 42 -7.65 6.53 -5.27
CA VAL A 42 -8.64 5.44 -5.21
C VAL A 42 -8.32 4.48 -4.06
N LEU A 43 -7.05 4.10 -3.90
CA LEU A 43 -6.64 3.12 -2.89
C LEU A 43 -6.67 3.67 -1.45
N LYS A 44 -6.48 4.98 -1.25
CA LYS A 44 -6.46 5.62 0.08
C LYS A 44 -7.70 5.37 0.94
N THR A 45 -8.84 5.07 0.32
CA THR A 45 -10.11 4.82 1.04
C THR A 45 -10.44 3.34 1.17
N MET A 46 -9.55 2.47 0.66
CA MET A 46 -9.73 1.03 0.61
C MET A 46 -8.91 0.32 1.70
N SER A 47 -9.43 -0.79 2.21
CA SER A 47 -8.63 -1.74 2.99
C SER A 47 -7.63 -2.47 2.08
N LEU A 48 -6.61 -3.08 2.68
CA LEU A 48 -5.63 -3.87 1.93
C LEU A 48 -6.27 -4.93 1.03
N GLN A 49 -7.31 -5.61 1.54
CA GLN A 49 -8.04 -6.62 0.77
C GLN A 49 -8.81 -6.02 -0.41
N GLN A 50 -9.40 -4.83 -0.22
CA GLN A 50 -10.07 -4.11 -1.30
C GLN A 50 -9.08 -3.64 -2.37
N CYS A 51 -7.88 -3.18 -1.97
CA CYS A 51 -6.81 -2.84 -2.90
C CYS A 51 -6.38 -4.05 -3.73
N ALA A 52 -6.20 -5.21 -3.09
CA ALA A 52 -5.85 -6.44 -3.79
C ALA A 52 -6.93 -6.86 -4.80
N GLU A 53 -8.21 -6.80 -4.41
CA GLU A 53 -9.32 -7.10 -5.32
C GLU A 53 -9.42 -6.09 -6.47
N TYR A 54 -9.18 -4.81 -6.20
CA TYR A 54 -9.09 -3.78 -7.23
C TYR A 54 -7.97 -4.08 -8.23
N PHE A 55 -6.79 -4.51 -7.77
CA PHE A 55 -5.70 -4.90 -8.65
C PHE A 55 -6.00 -6.12 -9.51
N ARG A 56 -6.68 -7.13 -8.93
CA ARG A 56 -7.16 -8.30 -9.67
C ARG A 56 -8.13 -7.91 -10.78
N ARG A 57 -9.10 -7.03 -10.48
CA ARG A 57 -10.17 -6.64 -11.40
C ARG A 57 -9.68 -5.71 -12.50
N GLU A 58 -8.92 -4.67 -12.17
CA GLU A 58 -8.54 -3.62 -13.12
C GLU A 58 -7.28 -3.93 -13.90
N PHE A 59 -6.33 -4.69 -13.32
CA PHE A 59 -5.04 -4.98 -13.94
C PHE A 59 -4.84 -6.47 -14.24
N GLY A 60 -5.82 -7.32 -13.94
CA GLY A 60 -5.75 -8.77 -14.20
C GLY A 60 -4.67 -9.49 -13.40
N LEU A 61 -4.20 -8.90 -12.30
CA LEU A 61 -3.14 -9.48 -11.48
C LEU A 61 -3.70 -10.67 -10.70
N THR A 62 -3.34 -11.89 -11.08
CA THR A 62 -3.87 -13.13 -10.47
C THR A 62 -2.97 -13.71 -9.38
N TYR A 63 -1.76 -13.18 -9.20
CA TYR A 63 -0.84 -13.61 -8.16
C TYR A 63 -0.89 -12.66 -6.97
N THR A 64 -1.28 -13.21 -5.82
CA THR A 64 -1.06 -12.71 -4.45
C THR A 64 -0.82 -13.90 -3.56
#